data_AF-A0A1E7HS90-F1
#
_entry.id   AF-A0A1E7HS90-F1
#
_cell.length_a   1.000
_cell.length_b   1.000
_cell.length_c   1.000
_cell.angle_alpha   90.00
_cell.angle_beta   90.00
_cell.angle_gamma   90.00
#
_symmetry.space_group_name_H-M   'P 1'
#
loop_
_entity.id
_entity.type
_entity.pdbx_description
1 polymer ?
#
loop_
_entity_poly.entity_id
_entity_poly.type
_entity_poly.pdbx_seq_one_letter_code
_entity_poly.pdbx_strand_id
1 'polypeptide(L)'
;RMDRDTTQRKGAHQQLVDGMANRRIDVLVGTQMVAKGHDFPGVTLVGVVNADSALNLPDFRSAERAFSLLTQVAGRAGRGERPGRVLIQTYDPEHYVLSCAAGHDYRSFYDEELANREVLGYPPFGHLVNCLLAGNDEQRVIAAAEGLADAWQDLAGDGMVEILGPAPCPLSRLRGKWRRQILLKASSRAALRHLLDHFKDLRSRVPAGVTATIDVDPIDML
;
A
#
# COMPACT_ATOMS: atom_id res chain seq x y z
N ARG A 1 11.55 -15.67 14.97
CA ARG A 1 11.15 -14.43 14.28
C ARG A 1 11.26 -14.64 12.78
N MET A 2 10.18 -14.47 12.04
CA MET A 2 10.09 -14.73 10.60
C MET A 2 9.85 -13.42 9.86
N ASP A 3 10.92 -12.83 9.34
CA ASP A 3 10.86 -11.66 8.47
C ASP A 3 11.79 -11.86 7.26
N ARG A 4 11.75 -10.92 6.32
CA ARG A 4 12.49 -11.01 5.04
C ARG A 4 14.00 -11.05 5.26
N ASP A 5 14.47 -10.54 6.40
CA ASP A 5 15.88 -10.44 6.73
C ASP A 5 16.37 -11.68 7.50
N THR A 6 15.53 -12.31 8.33
CA THR A 6 15.90 -13.54 9.06
C THR A 6 15.79 -14.82 8.23
N THR A 7 15.08 -14.77 7.08
CA THR A 7 14.83 -15.94 6.21
C THR A 7 15.79 -16.07 5.02
N GLN A 8 16.87 -15.27 4.96
CA GLN A 8 17.81 -15.25 3.82
C GLN A 8 18.60 -16.57 3.63
N ARG A 9 18.68 -17.43 4.65
CA ARG A 9 19.35 -18.75 4.52
C ARG A 9 18.40 -19.79 3.91
N LYS A 10 18.86 -20.51 2.88
CA LYS A 10 18.15 -21.65 2.28
C LYS A 10 17.69 -22.62 3.38
N GLY A 11 16.38 -22.85 3.48
CA GLY A 11 15.77 -23.80 4.44
C GLY A 11 15.39 -23.24 5.81
N ALA A 12 15.79 -22.01 6.17
CA ALA A 12 15.42 -21.41 7.47
C ALA A 12 13.90 -21.24 7.63
N HIS A 13 13.22 -20.91 6.53
CA HIS A 13 11.76 -20.81 6.48
C HIS A 13 11.06 -22.14 6.75
N GLN A 14 11.52 -23.22 6.10
CA GLN A 14 10.96 -24.56 6.30
C GLN A 14 11.17 -25.03 7.75
N GLN A 15 12.33 -24.76 8.35
CA GLN A 15 12.61 -25.12 9.74
C GLN A 15 11.67 -24.43 10.74
N LEU A 16 11.31 -23.16 10.51
CA LEU A 16 10.36 -22.45 11.35
C LEU A 16 8.95 -23.01 11.19
N VAL A 17 8.53 -23.31 9.95
CA VAL A 17 7.23 -23.92 9.67
C VAL A 17 7.13 -25.30 10.31
N ASP A 18 8.12 -26.17 10.11
CA ASP A 18 8.19 -27.50 10.69
C ASP A 18 8.28 -27.44 12.22
N GLY A 19 9.00 -26.46 12.77
CA GLY A 19 9.09 -26.22 14.20
C GLY A 19 7.73 -25.88 14.82
N MET A 20 6.96 -25.02 14.17
CA MET A 20 5.60 -24.70 14.61
C MET A 20 4.65 -25.90 14.44
N ALA A 21 4.67 -26.56 13.28
CA ALA A 21 3.81 -27.70 13.00
C ALA A 21 4.04 -28.86 13.99
N ASN A 22 5.30 -29.11 14.35
CA ASN A 22 5.69 -30.12 15.34
C ASN A 22 5.66 -29.62 16.79
N ARG A 23 5.10 -28.43 17.07
CA ARG A 23 5.00 -27.82 18.41
C ARG A 23 6.34 -27.69 19.15
N ARG A 24 7.44 -27.51 18.42
CA ARG A 24 8.76 -27.15 18.99
C ARG A 24 8.91 -25.64 19.15
N ILE A 25 7.99 -24.88 18.55
CA ILE A 25 7.88 -23.42 18.62
C ILE A 25 6.45 -23.13 19.06
N ASP A 26 6.29 -22.41 20.17
CA ASP A 26 4.97 -22.02 20.68
C ASP A 26 4.54 -20.63 20.19
N VAL A 27 5.50 -19.77 19.85
CA VAL A 27 5.24 -18.39 19.43
C VAL A 27 6.06 -18.04 18.19
N LEU A 28 5.36 -17.62 17.14
CA LEU A 28 5.96 -17.14 15.90
C LEU A 28 5.61 -15.67 15.68
N VAL A 29 6.62 -14.81 15.75
CA VAL A 29 6.49 -13.38 15.43
C VAL A 29 7.03 -13.14 14.03
N GLY A 30 6.27 -12.45 13.18
CA GLY A 30 6.74 -12.05 11.86
C GLY A 30 5.82 -11.04 11.18
N THR A 31 6.23 -10.60 9.99
CA THR A 31 5.45 -9.65 9.18
C THR A 31 4.41 -10.38 8.33
N GLN A 32 3.77 -9.69 7.38
CA GLN A 32 2.76 -10.22 6.45
C GLN A 32 3.10 -11.60 5.84
N MET A 33 4.38 -11.96 5.74
CA MET A 33 4.83 -13.24 5.21
C MET A 33 4.42 -14.45 6.07
N VAL A 34 4.19 -14.30 7.37
CA VAL A 34 3.75 -15.42 8.24
C VAL A 34 2.35 -15.91 7.85
N ALA A 35 1.54 -15.05 7.22
CA ALA A 35 0.15 -15.34 6.89
C ALA A 35 -0.05 -16.03 5.52
N LYS A 36 0.98 -16.06 4.65
CA LYS A 36 0.87 -16.56 3.27
C LYS A 36 1.35 -18.01 3.15
N GLY A 37 0.52 -18.88 2.56
CA GLY A 37 0.92 -20.19 2.03
C GLY A 37 1.17 -21.33 3.03
N HIS A 38 1.09 -21.08 4.34
CA HIS A 38 1.33 -22.10 5.37
C HIS A 38 0.10 -22.27 6.27
N ASP A 39 -0.23 -23.53 6.57
CA ASP A 39 -1.30 -23.89 7.50
C ASP A 39 -0.69 -24.39 8.80
N PHE A 40 -1.22 -23.92 9.93
CA PHE A 40 -0.74 -24.26 11.26
C PHE A 40 -1.91 -24.78 12.11
N PRO A 41 -2.24 -26.08 12.03
CA PRO A 41 -3.41 -26.66 12.70
C PRO A 41 -3.40 -26.48 14.23
N GLY A 42 -2.21 -26.32 14.82
CA GLY A 42 -2.02 -26.08 16.25
C GLY A 42 -2.27 -24.65 16.71
N VAL A 43 -2.43 -23.68 15.80
CA VAL A 43 -2.56 -22.26 16.14
C VAL A 43 -4.00 -21.94 16.52
N THR A 44 -4.18 -21.67 17.81
CA THR A 44 -5.46 -21.27 18.40
C THR A 44 -5.51 -19.80 18.77
N LEU A 45 -4.40 -19.07 18.68
CA LEU A 45 -4.32 -17.65 18.96
C LEU A 45 -3.49 -16.92 17.90
N VAL A 46 -4.05 -15.86 17.36
CA VAL A 46 -3.35 -14.95 16.46
C VAL A 46 -3.48 -13.52 16.98
N GLY A 47 -2.35 -12.83 17.07
CA GLY A 47 -2.27 -11.44 17.49
C GLY A 47 -1.84 -10.55 16.34
N VAL A 48 -2.63 -9.52 16.03
CA VAL A 48 -2.24 -8.42 15.13
C VAL A 48 -1.87 -7.24 15.99
N VAL A 49 -0.59 -6.90 15.97
CA VAL A 49 -0.04 -5.77 16.71
C VAL A 49 -0.02 -4.56 15.78
N ASN A 50 -0.56 -3.43 16.25
CA ASN A 50 -0.55 -2.15 15.54
C ASN A 50 -1.23 -2.21 14.15
N ALA A 51 -2.53 -2.50 14.14
CA ALA A 51 -3.33 -2.49 12.91
C ALA A 51 -3.40 -1.09 12.27
N ASP A 52 -3.26 -0.04 13.08
CA ASP A 52 -3.27 1.36 12.64
C ASP A 52 -2.19 1.66 11.60
N SER A 53 -1.04 0.98 11.68
CA SER A 53 0.02 1.14 10.69
C SER A 53 -0.40 0.72 9.29
N ALA A 54 -1.31 -0.25 9.16
CA ALA A 54 -1.83 -0.66 7.85
C ALA A 54 -2.95 0.27 7.37
N LEU A 55 -3.80 0.75 8.28
CA LEU A 55 -4.94 1.63 7.99
C LEU A 55 -4.49 3.05 7.62
N ASN A 56 -3.46 3.57 8.29
CA ASN A 56 -2.97 4.94 8.13
C ASN A 56 -1.81 5.07 7.13
N LEU A 57 -1.59 4.05 6.28
CA LEU A 57 -0.69 4.21 5.14
C LEU A 57 -1.27 5.28 4.20
N PRO A 58 -0.47 6.24 3.71
CA PRO A 58 -0.90 7.23 2.73
C PRO A 58 -1.01 6.60 1.33
N ASP A 59 -1.91 5.63 1.22
CA ASP A 59 -2.29 4.85 0.04
C ASP A 59 -3.82 4.75 0.06
N PHE A 60 -4.47 5.07 -1.06
CA PHE A 60 -5.93 5.01 -1.18
C PHE A 60 -6.50 3.60 -0.98
N ARG A 61 -5.65 2.56 -1.05
CA ARG A 61 -6.02 1.16 -0.83
C ARG A 61 -5.63 0.64 0.54
N SER A 62 -5.20 1.49 1.46
CA SER A 62 -4.79 1.10 2.81
C SER A 62 -5.87 0.28 3.53
N ALA A 63 -7.12 0.73 3.48
CA ALA A 63 -8.27 0.05 4.07
C ALA A 63 -8.51 -1.35 3.47
N GLU A 64 -8.48 -1.47 2.14
CA GLU A 64 -8.60 -2.76 1.43
C GLU A 64 -7.48 -3.74 1.80
N ARG A 65 -6.24 -3.25 1.86
CA ARG A 65 -5.08 -4.07 2.25
C ARG A 65 -5.16 -4.51 3.71
N ALA A 66 -5.58 -3.60 4.60
CA ALA A 66 -5.79 -3.90 6.00
C ALA A 66 -6.90 -4.94 6.18
N PHE A 67 -8.04 -4.76 5.53
CA PHE A 67 -9.15 -5.73 5.54
C PHE A 67 -8.68 -7.12 5.05
N SER A 68 -7.98 -7.17 3.92
CA SER A 68 -7.47 -8.41 3.34
C SER A 68 -6.49 -9.12 4.30
N LEU A 69 -5.56 -8.36 4.88
CA LEU A 69 -4.59 -8.89 5.84
C LEU A 69 -5.29 -9.42 7.10
N LEU A 70 -6.17 -8.62 7.70
CA LEU A 70 -6.87 -8.98 8.94
C LEU A 70 -7.75 -10.20 8.73
N THR A 71 -8.50 -10.26 7.63
CA THR A 71 -9.34 -11.41 7.29
C THR A 71 -8.51 -12.67 7.03
N GLN A 72 -7.37 -12.54 6.34
CA GLN A 72 -6.45 -13.65 6.10
C GLN A 72 -5.88 -14.18 7.41
N VAL A 73 -5.43 -13.27 8.27
CA VAL A 73 -4.80 -13.58 9.56
C VAL A 73 -5.83 -14.19 10.53
N ALA A 74 -7.05 -13.66 10.55
CA ALA A 74 -8.16 -14.20 11.33
C ALA A 74 -8.51 -15.62 10.89
N GLY A 75 -8.56 -15.87 9.58
CA GLY A 75 -8.82 -17.19 9.01
C GLY A 75 -7.70 -18.22 9.21
N ARG A 76 -6.60 -17.90 9.91
CA ARG A 76 -5.55 -18.87 10.30
C ARG A 76 -5.75 -19.46 11.68
N ALA A 77 -6.42 -18.74 12.58
CA ALA A 77 -6.71 -19.28 13.91
C ALA A 77 -7.86 -20.30 13.81
N GLY A 78 -7.75 -21.43 14.51
CA GLY A 78 -8.89 -22.34 14.68
C GLY A 78 -9.28 -23.16 13.45
N ARG A 79 -8.32 -23.48 12.57
CA ARG A 79 -8.51 -24.44 11.46
C ARG A 79 -8.56 -25.90 11.90
N GLY A 80 -8.16 -26.20 13.14
CA GLY A 80 -8.28 -27.53 13.73
C GLY A 80 -9.57 -27.67 14.55
N GLU A 81 -9.62 -28.68 15.41
CA GLU A 81 -10.80 -28.96 16.26
C GLU A 81 -10.98 -27.95 17.40
N ARG A 82 -9.96 -27.14 17.70
CA ARG A 82 -10.00 -26.16 18.79
C ARG A 82 -10.37 -24.78 18.27
N PRO A 83 -11.27 -24.05 18.95
CA PRO A 83 -11.65 -22.70 18.54
C PRO A 83 -10.43 -21.77 18.52
N GLY A 84 -10.34 -20.99 17.46
CA GLY A 84 -9.35 -19.93 17.31
C GLY A 84 -9.79 -18.64 17.98
N ARG A 85 -8.82 -17.84 18.43
CA ARG A 85 -9.02 -16.47 18.88
C ARG A 85 -8.11 -15.55 18.11
N VAL A 86 -8.62 -14.36 17.78
CA VAL A 86 -7.88 -13.32 17.09
C VAL A 86 -7.93 -12.07 17.97
N LEU A 87 -6.77 -11.50 18.28
CA LEU A 87 -6.64 -10.26 19.03
C LEU A 87 -6.05 -9.21 18.11
N ILE A 88 -6.74 -8.09 17.95
CA ILE A 88 -6.27 -6.96 17.15
C ILE A 88 -6.01 -5.80 18.10
N GLN A 89 -4.77 -5.30 18.08
CA GLN A 89 -4.40 -4.07 18.76
C GLN A 89 -4.51 -2.90 17.79
N THR A 90 -5.34 -1.93 18.15
CA THR A 90 -5.61 -0.72 17.38
C THR A 90 -5.80 0.46 18.34
N TYR A 91 -5.51 1.68 17.89
CA TYR A 91 -5.91 2.90 18.58
C TYR A 91 -7.33 3.33 18.21
N ASP A 92 -7.82 2.93 17.04
CA ASP A 92 -9.18 3.17 16.56
C ASP A 92 -9.96 1.84 16.46
N PRO A 93 -10.63 1.40 17.54
CA PRO A 93 -11.42 0.16 17.53
C PRO A 93 -12.76 0.28 16.79
N GLU A 94 -13.22 1.50 16.53
CA GLU A 94 -14.51 1.76 15.87
C GLU A 94 -14.40 1.81 14.34
N HIS A 95 -13.16 1.83 13.82
CA HIS A 95 -12.90 1.82 12.39
C HIS A 95 -13.64 0.67 11.67
N TYR A 96 -14.45 1.00 10.66
CA TYR A 96 -15.35 0.07 9.98
C TYR A 96 -14.65 -1.20 9.45
N VAL A 97 -13.43 -1.08 8.93
CA VAL A 97 -12.57 -2.20 8.49
C VAL A 97 -12.42 -3.26 9.58
N LEU A 98 -12.25 -2.88 10.84
CA LEU A 98 -12.04 -3.82 11.94
C LEU A 98 -13.32 -4.57 12.28
N SER A 99 -14.44 -3.86 12.35
CA SER A 99 -15.78 -4.43 12.55
C SER A 99 -16.11 -5.44 11.45
N CYS A 100 -15.89 -5.07 10.19
CA CYS A 100 -16.12 -5.95 9.04
C CYS A 100 -15.16 -7.16 9.05
N ALA A 101 -13.87 -6.94 9.35
CA ALA A 101 -12.89 -8.02 9.40
C ALA A 101 -13.18 -9.03 10.52
N ALA A 102 -13.63 -8.56 11.68
CA ALA A 102 -14.01 -9.42 12.81
C ALA A 102 -15.23 -10.29 12.49
N GLY A 103 -16.19 -9.76 11.72
CA GLY A 103 -17.39 -10.49 11.27
C GLY A 103 -17.20 -11.30 9.99
N HIS A 104 -16.03 -11.24 9.34
CA HIS A 104 -15.83 -11.72 7.97
C HIS A 104 -16.85 -11.13 6.96
N ASP A 105 -17.35 -9.92 7.22
CA ASP A 105 -18.38 -9.28 6.42
C ASP A 105 -17.75 -8.50 5.26
N TYR A 106 -17.39 -9.24 4.22
CA TYR A 106 -16.87 -8.66 2.98
C TYR A 106 -17.85 -7.71 2.30
N ARG A 107 -19.17 -7.97 2.39
CA ARG A 107 -20.17 -7.19 1.64
C ARG A 107 -20.28 -5.79 2.21
N SER A 108 -20.44 -5.67 3.53
CA SER A 108 -20.51 -4.36 4.18
C SER A 108 -19.21 -3.56 3.97
N PHE A 109 -18.04 -4.22 4.08
CA PHE A 109 -16.77 -3.58 3.76
C PHE A 109 -16.72 -3.07 2.30
N TYR A 110 -17.15 -3.90 1.35
CA TYR A 110 -17.15 -3.55 -0.07
C TYR A 110 -18.05 -2.37 -0.36
N ASP A 111 -19.28 -2.36 0.17
CA ASP A 111 -20.25 -1.29 -0.07
C ASP A 111 -19.77 0.05 0.49
N GLU A 112 -19.19 0.06 1.71
CA GLU A 112 -18.65 1.26 2.35
C GLU A 112 -17.39 1.78 1.64
N GLU A 113 -16.44 0.90 1.31
CA GLU A 113 -15.22 1.29 0.59
C GLU A 113 -15.54 1.80 -0.82
N LEU A 114 -16.50 1.18 -1.52
CA LEU A 114 -16.88 1.61 -2.86
C LEU A 114 -17.54 2.99 -2.83
N ALA A 115 -18.43 3.26 -1.87
CA ALA A 115 -19.04 4.59 -1.69
C ALA A 115 -17.98 5.67 -1.40
N ASN A 116 -17.01 5.37 -0.53
CA ASN A 116 -15.90 6.29 -0.25
C ASN A 116 -15.05 6.59 -1.50
N ARG A 117 -14.78 5.57 -2.32
CA ARG A 117 -14.00 5.75 -3.57
C ARG A 117 -14.77 6.52 -4.63
N GLU A 118 -16.08 6.36 -4.71
CA GLU A 118 -16.93 7.14 -5.61
C GLU A 118 -16.88 8.63 -5.26
N VAL A 119 -17.09 8.97 -3.99
CA VAL A 119 -17.07 10.35 -3.50
C VAL A 119 -15.70 11.01 -3.71
N LEU A 120 -14.61 10.26 -3.51
CA LEU A 120 -13.24 10.78 -3.64
C LEU A 120 -12.70 10.71 -5.08
N GLY A 121 -13.42 10.07 -6.00
CA GLY A 121 -13.00 9.89 -7.39
C GLY A 121 -11.82 8.93 -7.56
N TYR A 122 -11.67 7.95 -6.66
CA TYR A 122 -10.65 6.90 -6.77
C TYR A 122 -11.13 5.72 -7.61
N PRO A 123 -10.22 4.90 -8.16
CA PRO A 123 -10.59 3.70 -8.91
C PRO A 123 -11.58 2.81 -8.13
N PRO A 124 -12.66 2.31 -8.75
CA PRO A 124 -12.90 2.27 -10.20
C PRO A 124 -13.58 3.51 -10.81
N PHE A 125 -13.94 4.52 -10.03
CA PHE A 125 -14.72 5.69 -10.48
C PHE A 125 -13.87 6.81 -11.09
N GLY A 126 -12.56 6.76 -10.85
CA GLY A 126 -11.59 7.64 -11.49
C GLY A 126 -10.35 6.88 -11.94
N HIS A 127 -9.46 7.62 -12.58
CA HIS A 127 -8.20 7.14 -13.12
C HIS A 127 -7.06 7.88 -12.45
N LEU A 128 -5.97 7.15 -12.21
CA LEU A 128 -4.80 7.67 -11.53
C LEU A 128 -3.57 7.49 -12.40
N VAL A 129 -2.67 8.47 -12.33
CA VAL A 129 -1.32 8.36 -12.85
C VAL A 129 -0.36 8.88 -11.78
N ASN A 130 0.55 8.02 -11.32
CA ASN A 130 1.58 8.42 -10.37
C ASN A 130 2.88 8.73 -11.11
N CYS A 131 3.42 9.93 -10.91
CA CYS A 131 4.73 10.31 -11.38
C CYS A 131 5.73 10.27 -10.23
N LEU A 132 6.65 9.33 -10.27
CA LEU A 132 7.71 9.18 -9.28
C LEU A 132 9.00 9.86 -9.77
N LEU A 133 9.50 10.81 -8.97
CA LEU A 133 10.82 11.40 -9.14
C LEU A 133 11.78 10.85 -8.08
N ALA A 134 12.96 10.41 -8.51
CA ALA A 134 13.97 9.86 -7.61
C ALA A 134 15.40 10.30 -7.96
N GLY A 135 16.22 10.57 -6.95
CA GLY A 135 17.61 11.03 -7.14
C GLY A 135 18.42 10.99 -5.84
N ASN A 136 19.73 11.16 -5.93
CA ASN A 136 20.62 11.12 -4.75
C ASN A 136 20.64 12.44 -3.97
N ASP A 137 20.28 13.54 -4.62
CA ASP A 137 20.26 14.90 -4.06
C ASP A 137 18.80 15.31 -3.80
N GLU A 138 18.45 15.52 -2.53
CA GLU A 138 17.07 15.79 -2.12
C GLU A 138 16.53 17.09 -2.72
N GLN A 139 17.32 18.18 -2.67
CA GLN A 139 16.90 19.49 -3.14
C GLN A 139 16.65 19.48 -4.65
N ARG A 140 17.49 18.78 -5.41
CA ARG A 140 17.26 18.61 -6.86
C ARG A 140 15.99 17.82 -7.16
N VAL A 141 15.69 16.79 -6.38
CA VAL A 141 14.46 16.00 -6.57
C VAL A 141 13.22 16.84 -6.24
N ILE A 142 13.28 17.65 -5.18
CA ILE A 142 12.19 18.57 -4.80
C ILE A 142 11.95 19.59 -5.91
N ALA A 143 12.98 20.33 -6.31
CA ALA A 143 12.86 21.35 -7.34
C ALA A 143 12.40 20.78 -8.69
N ALA A 144 12.85 19.58 -9.05
CA ALA A 144 12.40 18.90 -10.27
C ALA A 144 10.92 18.48 -10.19
N ALA A 145 10.46 18.07 -9.01
CA ALA A 145 9.06 17.67 -8.81
C ALA A 145 8.14 18.90 -8.81
N GLU A 146 8.54 19.99 -8.17
CA GLU A 146 7.83 21.27 -8.20
C GLU A 146 7.71 21.82 -9.62
N GLY A 147 8.84 21.93 -10.34
CA GLY A 147 8.81 22.42 -11.72
C GLY A 147 8.01 21.55 -12.69
N LEU A 148 7.94 20.23 -12.44
CA LEU A 148 7.10 19.33 -13.23
C LEU A 148 5.61 19.48 -12.91
N ALA A 149 5.27 19.63 -11.62
CA ALA A 149 3.90 19.84 -11.18
C ALA A 149 3.34 21.17 -11.70
N ASP A 150 4.12 22.25 -11.60
CA ASP A 150 3.75 23.57 -12.11
C ASP A 150 3.49 23.52 -13.63
N ALA A 151 4.38 22.87 -14.38
CA ALA A 151 4.21 22.73 -15.82
C ALA A 151 2.96 21.92 -16.21
N TRP A 152 2.58 20.91 -15.41
CA TRP A 152 1.32 20.20 -15.61
C TRP A 152 0.11 21.03 -15.18
N GLN A 153 0.24 21.84 -14.13
CA GLN A 153 -0.83 22.74 -13.69
C GLN A 153 -1.16 23.76 -14.78
N ASP A 154 -0.15 24.34 -15.41
CA ASP A 154 -0.30 25.25 -16.55
C ASP A 154 -0.97 24.58 -17.76
N LEU A 155 -0.62 23.30 -18.03
CA LEU A 155 -1.16 22.54 -19.14
C LEU A 155 -2.57 22.00 -18.89
N ALA A 156 -2.91 21.70 -17.64
CA ALA A 156 -4.19 21.11 -17.27
C ALA A 156 -5.36 22.07 -17.53
N GLY A 157 -5.13 23.39 -17.39
CA GLY A 157 -6.03 24.48 -17.80
C GLY A 157 -7.44 24.47 -17.19
N ASP A 158 -8.26 23.51 -17.62
CA ASP A 158 -9.71 23.42 -17.44
C ASP A 158 -10.15 22.58 -16.22
N GLY A 159 -9.24 22.25 -15.29
CA GLY A 159 -9.57 21.48 -14.08
C GLY A 159 -10.05 20.05 -14.33
N MET A 160 -9.88 19.51 -15.55
CA MET A 160 -10.25 18.14 -15.90
C MET A 160 -9.35 17.08 -15.24
N VAL A 161 -8.17 17.49 -14.79
CA VAL A 161 -7.22 16.65 -14.06
C VAL A 161 -6.83 17.36 -12.78
N GLU A 162 -7.06 16.69 -11.66
CA GLU A 162 -6.60 17.11 -10.35
C GLU A 162 -5.14 16.66 -10.18
N ILE A 163 -4.27 17.62 -9.85
CA ILE A 163 -2.85 17.39 -9.61
C ILE A 163 -2.60 17.46 -8.11
N LEU A 164 -2.23 16.32 -7.53
CA LEU A 164 -1.95 16.17 -6.10
C LEU A 164 -0.45 16.09 -5.86
N GLY A 165 0.05 16.94 -4.97
CA GLY A 165 1.48 17.07 -4.71
C GLY A 165 2.12 18.23 -5.47
N PRO A 166 3.44 18.25 -5.62
CA PRO A 166 4.38 17.17 -5.32
C PRO A 166 4.51 16.90 -3.81
N ALA A 167 4.49 15.63 -3.42
CA ALA A 167 4.59 15.20 -2.03
C ALA A 167 5.76 14.22 -1.82
N PRO A 168 6.32 14.10 -0.61
CA PRO A 168 7.18 12.98 -0.25
C PRO A 168 6.45 11.65 -0.52
N CYS A 169 7.15 10.67 -1.10
CA CYS A 169 6.61 9.31 -1.12
C CYS A 169 6.50 8.77 0.32
N PRO A 170 5.62 7.79 0.60
CA PRO A 170 5.51 7.20 1.93
C PRO A 170 6.87 6.67 2.44
N LEU A 171 7.67 6.13 1.51
CA LEU A 171 9.08 5.86 1.70
C LEU A 171 9.92 6.95 1.03
N SER A 172 10.16 8.04 1.75
CA SER A 172 10.85 9.24 1.26
C SER A 172 12.28 8.98 0.80
N ARG A 173 12.95 7.94 1.33
CA ARG A 173 14.27 7.49 0.90
C ARG A 173 14.33 5.98 0.74
N LEU A 174 14.74 5.51 -0.45
CA LEU A 174 14.87 4.09 -0.75
C LEU A 174 16.18 3.82 -1.49
N ARG A 175 16.99 2.88 -0.98
CA ARG A 175 18.29 2.50 -1.56
C ARG A 175 19.19 3.72 -1.84
N GLY A 176 19.23 4.65 -0.88
CA GLY A 176 20.03 5.87 -0.95
C GLY A 176 19.43 7.02 -1.75
N LYS A 177 18.35 6.80 -2.53
CA LYS A 177 17.68 7.84 -3.33
C LYS A 177 16.51 8.46 -2.60
N TRP A 178 16.42 9.78 -2.64
CA TRP A 178 15.26 10.57 -2.26
C TRP A 178 14.15 10.44 -3.29
N ARG A 179 12.90 10.39 -2.83
CA ARG A 179 11.71 10.12 -3.65
C ARG A 179 10.62 11.16 -3.41
N ARG A 180 10.09 11.71 -4.49
CA ARG A 180 8.91 12.58 -4.53
C ARG A 180 7.91 12.03 -5.52
N GLN A 181 6.63 12.24 -5.29
CA GLN A 181 5.57 11.83 -6.19
C GLN A 181 4.59 12.94 -6.49
N ILE A 182 4.03 12.91 -7.70
CA ILE A 182 2.92 13.74 -8.14
C ILE A 182 1.83 12.78 -8.61
N LEU A 183 0.64 12.87 -8.04
CA LEU A 183 -0.48 12.02 -8.41
C LEU A 183 -1.47 12.82 -9.25
N LEU A 184 -1.68 12.39 -10.48
CA LEU A 184 -2.68 12.95 -11.38
C LEU A 184 -3.95 12.11 -11.26
N LYS A 185 -5.09 12.75 -11.00
CA LYS A 185 -6.39 12.10 -10.86
C LYS A 185 -7.41 12.74 -11.80
N ALA A 186 -8.16 11.92 -12.52
CA ALA A 186 -9.21 12.41 -13.41
C ALA A 186 -10.36 11.40 -13.55
N SER A 187 -11.56 11.89 -13.87
CA SER A 187 -12.70 11.02 -14.21
C SER A 187 -12.57 10.39 -15.60
N SER A 188 -11.67 10.89 -16.47
CA SER A 188 -11.45 10.34 -17.81
C SER A 188 -9.97 10.07 -18.10
N ARG A 189 -9.69 8.91 -18.72
CA ARG A 189 -8.34 8.57 -19.22
C ARG A 189 -7.85 9.53 -20.31
N ALA A 190 -8.76 10.10 -21.09
CA ALA A 190 -8.40 11.01 -22.19
C ALA A 190 -7.75 12.29 -21.67
N ALA A 191 -8.27 12.84 -20.56
CA ALA A 191 -7.69 14.02 -19.92
C ALA A 191 -6.27 13.75 -19.38
N LEU A 192 -6.06 12.60 -18.73
CA LEU A 192 -4.73 12.18 -18.27
C LEU A 192 -3.76 11.97 -19.45
N ARG A 193 -4.24 11.35 -20.53
CA ARG A 193 -3.42 11.09 -21.71
C ARG A 193 -2.92 12.39 -22.35
N HIS A 194 -3.75 13.43 -22.42
CA HIS A 194 -3.35 14.73 -22.93
C HIS A 194 -2.13 15.31 -22.18
N LEU A 195 -2.12 15.23 -20.85
CA LEU A 195 -0.97 15.65 -20.02
C LEU A 195 0.26 14.76 -20.25
N LEU A 196 0.04 13.45 -20.40
CA LEU A 196 1.11 12.48 -20.61
C LEU A 196 1.76 12.58 -22.00
N ASP A 197 1.03 13.01 -23.02
CA ASP A 197 1.60 13.21 -24.36
C ASP A 197 2.71 14.29 -24.33
N HIS A 198 2.59 15.28 -23.44
CA HIS A 198 3.59 16.33 -23.22
C HIS A 198 4.70 15.90 -22.23
N PHE A 199 4.58 14.74 -21.58
CA PHE A 199 5.54 14.29 -20.58
C PHE A 199 6.95 14.09 -21.14
N LYS A 200 7.10 13.70 -22.41
CA LYS A 200 8.44 13.54 -23.03
C LYS A 200 9.22 14.85 -23.02
N ASP A 201 8.55 15.94 -23.37
CA ASP A 201 9.16 17.27 -23.41
C ASP A 201 9.42 17.80 -21.99
N LEU A 202 8.47 17.60 -21.07
CA LEU A 202 8.65 17.99 -19.68
C LEU A 202 9.77 17.18 -18.99
N ARG A 203 9.87 15.89 -19.29
CA ARG A 203 10.95 15.01 -18.78
C ARG A 203 12.32 15.48 -19.23
N SER A 204 12.45 16.10 -20.41
CA SER A 204 13.72 16.66 -20.86
C SER A 204 14.22 17.82 -19.99
N ARG A 205 13.32 18.47 -19.25
CA ARG A 205 13.62 19.56 -18.30
C ARG A 205 14.05 19.04 -16.93
N VAL A 206 13.87 17.75 -16.65
CA VAL A 206 14.30 17.13 -15.39
C VAL A 206 15.83 17.11 -15.34
N PRO A 207 16.46 17.63 -14.27
CA PRO A 207 17.91 17.75 -14.20
C PRO A 207 18.61 16.38 -14.18
N ALA A 208 19.85 16.36 -14.69
CA ALA A 208 20.69 15.17 -14.63
C ALA A 208 20.87 14.68 -13.18
N GLY A 209 20.72 13.37 -12.97
CA GLY A 209 20.76 12.74 -11.65
C GLY A 209 19.40 12.59 -10.96
N VAL A 210 18.33 13.13 -11.54
CA VAL A 210 16.94 12.84 -11.17
C VAL A 210 16.28 12.01 -12.27
N THR A 211 15.58 10.95 -11.89
CA THR A 211 14.79 10.11 -12.80
C THR A 211 13.32 10.35 -12.54
N ALA A 212 12.54 10.65 -13.58
CA ALA A 212 11.08 10.70 -13.53
C ALA A 212 10.48 9.47 -14.23
N THR A 213 9.58 8.77 -13.54
CA THR A 213 8.90 7.56 -14.02
C THR A 213 7.40 7.72 -13.85
N ILE A 214 6.63 7.30 -14.86
CA ILE A 214 5.17 7.31 -14.84
C ILE A 214 4.66 5.90 -14.59
N ASP A 215 3.70 5.77 -13.68
CA ASP A 215 2.90 4.58 -13.44
C ASP A 215 1.42 4.90 -13.71
N VAL A 216 0.80 4.19 -14.65
CA VAL A 216 -0.59 4.43 -15.07
C VAL A 216 -1.48 3.38 -14.42
N ASP A 217 -2.59 3.83 -13.82
CA ASP A 217 -3.47 3.02 -13.00
C ASP A 217 -2.67 2.28 -11.89
N PRO A 218 -1.91 3.01 -11.03
CA PRO A 218 -1.07 2.42 -10.00
C PRO A 218 -1.87 1.55 -9.03
N ILE A 219 -1.35 0.35 -8.76
CA ILE A 219 -1.95 -0.63 -7.84
C ILE A 219 -1.48 -0.41 -6.39
N ASP A 220 -0.29 0.19 -6.22
CA ASP A 220 0.37 0.47 -4.95
C ASP A 220 1.09 1.83 -5.04
N MET A 221 1.05 2.62 -3.97
CA MET A 221 1.70 3.94 -3.87
C MET A 221 3.06 3.90 -3.14
N LEU A 222 3.54 2.72 -2.74
CA LEU A 222 4.80 2.50 -2.00
C LEU A 222 6.05 2.37 -2.88
#